data_AF-A0A0Q8ME96-F1
#
_entry.id   AF-A0A0Q8ME96-F1
#
_cell.length_a   1.000
_cell.length_b   1.000
_cell.length_c   1.000
_cell.angle_alpha   90.00
_cell.angle_beta   90.00
_cell.angle_gamma   90.00
#
_symmetry.space_group_name_H-M   'P 1'
#
loop_
_entity.id
_entity.type
_entity.pdbx_description
1 polymer ?
#
loop_
_entity_poly.entity_id
_entity_poly.type
_entity_poly.pdbx_seq_one_letter_code
_entity_poly.pdbx_strand_id
1 'polypeptide(L)'
;MGDLKCIAVISIAAGQQTDPAAVMSAGMGILYFMGRIEGRVPGFNVENGLRVEVGKLTSAGVTTELVRCGGALTSKGKELQAIGRSMQSMPDLKPDT
;
A
#
# COMPACT_ATOMS: atom_id res chain seq x y z
N MET A 1 9.77 5.59 10.12
CA MET A 1 9.01 4.32 10.26
C MET A 1 8.86 3.66 8.90
N GLY A 2 8.95 2.32 8.81
CA GLY A 2 8.93 1.61 7.52
C GLY A 2 7.65 1.83 6.69
N ASP A 3 6.52 2.04 7.34
CA ASP A 3 5.24 2.30 6.65
C ASP A 3 5.13 3.73 6.12
N LEU A 4 5.64 4.74 6.86
CA LEU A 4 5.73 6.11 6.36
C LEU A 4 6.66 6.22 5.15
N LYS A 5 7.79 5.50 5.16
CA LYS A 5 8.67 5.42 3.99
C LYS A 5 7.93 4.85 2.78
N CYS A 6 7.11 3.81 2.99
CA CYS A 6 6.31 3.25 1.91
C CYS A 6 5.29 4.25 1.36
N ILE A 7 4.56 4.96 2.23
CA ILE A 7 3.64 6.01 1.78
C ILE A 7 4.40 7.08 1.00
N ALA A 8 5.55 7.55 1.49
CA ALA A 8 6.35 8.58 0.83
C ALA A 8 6.80 8.17 -0.58
N VAL A 9 7.43 7.00 -0.72
CA VAL A 9 7.97 6.57 -2.03
C VAL A 9 6.87 6.20 -3.02
N ILE A 10 5.75 5.64 -2.55
CA ILE A 10 4.60 5.35 -3.40
C ILE A 10 3.94 6.65 -3.87
N SER A 11 3.79 7.65 -3.00
CA SER A 11 3.25 8.97 -3.38
C SER A 11 4.14 9.67 -4.40
N ILE A 12 5.46 9.59 -4.25
CA ILE A 12 6.42 10.15 -5.23
C ILE A 12 6.25 9.45 -6.58
N ALA A 13 6.19 8.11 -6.61
CA ALA A 13 6.00 7.35 -7.84
C ALA A 13 4.64 7.63 -8.51
N ALA A 14 3.58 7.75 -7.71
CA ALA A 14 2.23 8.04 -8.19
C ALA A 14 2.13 9.42 -8.85
N GLY A 15 2.81 10.44 -8.30
CA GLY A 15 2.87 11.78 -8.88
C GLY A 15 3.56 11.85 -10.25
N GLN A 16 4.26 10.79 -10.66
CA GLN A 16 4.92 10.68 -11.96
C GLN A 16 4.14 9.80 -12.95
N GLN A 17 2.99 9.24 -12.57
CA GLN A 17 2.19 8.39 -13.43
C GLN A 17 1.07 9.13 -14.15
N THR A 18 0.85 8.73 -15.40
CA THR A 18 -0.27 9.19 -16.23
C THR A 18 -1.33 8.12 -16.43
N ASP A 19 -1.00 6.84 -16.19
CA ASP A 19 -1.95 5.73 -16.24
C ASP A 19 -2.88 5.78 -15.00
N PRO A 20 -4.21 5.98 -15.18
CA PRO A 20 -5.16 6.01 -14.08
C PRO A 20 -5.16 4.72 -13.24
N ALA A 21 -4.93 3.55 -13.87
CA ALA A 21 -4.90 2.28 -13.15
C ALA A 21 -3.68 2.18 -12.22
N ALA A 22 -2.53 2.69 -12.66
CA ALA A 22 -1.32 2.79 -11.85
C ALA A 22 -1.53 3.75 -10.67
N VAL A 23 -2.17 4.91 -10.89
CA VAL A 23 -2.49 5.88 -9.83
C VAL A 23 -3.45 5.28 -8.80
N MET A 24 -4.49 4.58 -9.24
CA MET A 24 -5.43 3.89 -8.34
C MET A 24 -4.72 2.81 -7.51
N SER A 25 -3.85 2.01 -8.15
CA SER A 25 -3.05 0.98 -7.47
C SER A 25 -2.13 1.59 -6.41
N ALA A 26 -1.50 2.72 -6.70
CA ALA A 26 -0.69 3.45 -5.74
C ALA A 26 -1.52 3.99 -4.57
N GLY A 27 -2.72 4.51 -4.84
CA GLY A 27 -3.68 4.93 -3.81
C GLY A 27 -4.06 3.80 -2.85
N MET A 28 -4.32 2.61 -3.37
CA MET A 28 -4.57 1.41 -2.54
C MET A 28 -3.35 1.05 -1.67
N GLY A 29 -2.15 1.17 -2.22
CA GLY A 29 -0.91 0.98 -1.47
C GLY A 29 -0.77 1.97 -0.31
N ILE A 30 -1.04 3.25 -0.56
CA ILE A 30 -1.02 4.31 0.46
C ILE A 30 -2.03 4.00 1.56
N LEU A 31 -3.27 3.65 1.22
CA LEU A 31 -4.31 3.31 2.19
C LEU A 31 -3.91 2.12 3.07
N TYR A 32 -3.31 1.07 2.49
CA TYR A 32 -2.83 -0.08 3.26
C TYR A 32 -1.81 0.31 4.34
N PHE A 33 -0.79 1.11 3.97
CA PHE A 33 0.23 1.53 4.92
C PHE A 33 -0.30 2.55 5.93
N MET A 34 -1.24 3.41 5.52
CA MET A 34 -1.91 4.35 6.42
C MET A 34 -2.73 3.61 7.49
N GLY A 35 -3.56 2.64 7.08
CA GLY A 35 -4.33 1.82 8.03
C GLY A 35 -3.44 1.03 9.00
N ARG A 36 -2.26 0.57 8.55
CA ARG A 36 -1.27 -0.06 9.44
C ARG A 36 -0.66 0.91 10.45
N ILE A 37 -0.49 2.18 10.10
CA ILE A 37 -0.03 3.20 11.04
C ILE A 37 -1.13 3.48 12.05
N GLU A 38 -2.35 3.76 11.57
CA GLU A 38 -3.52 4.07 12.42
C GLU A 38 -3.81 2.93 13.41
N GLY A 39 -3.73 1.68 12.97
CA GLY A 39 -3.94 0.52 13.84
C GLY A 39 -2.87 0.32 14.92
N ARG A 40 -1.67 0.89 14.74
CA ARG A 40 -0.59 0.83 15.76
C ARG A 40 -0.52 2.08 16.62
N VAL A 41 -0.79 3.24 16.02
CA VAL A 41 -0.69 4.56 16.65
C VAL A 41 -1.91 5.39 16.23
N PRO A 42 -3.04 5.24 16.95
CA PRO A 42 -4.21 6.07 16.71
C PRO A 42 -3.88 7.56 16.85
N GLY A 43 -4.39 8.39 15.93
CA GLY A 43 -4.13 9.83 15.93
C GLY A 43 -2.73 10.26 15.45
N PHE A 44 -1.96 9.34 14.85
CA PHE A 44 -0.67 9.68 14.26
C PHE A 44 -0.79 10.80 13.21
N ASN A 45 0.02 11.86 13.32
CA ASN A 45 0.08 12.92 12.32
C ASN A 45 0.89 12.45 11.10
N VAL A 46 0.19 11.84 10.14
CA VAL A 46 0.78 11.28 8.91
C VAL A 46 1.52 12.35 8.12
N GLU A 47 0.94 13.54 7.96
CA GLU A 47 1.56 14.61 7.18
C GLU A 47 2.92 15.03 7.77
N ASN A 48 2.97 15.29 9.08
CA ASN A 48 4.22 15.64 9.75
C ASN A 48 5.25 14.50 9.66
N GLY A 49 4.82 13.25 9.83
CA GLY A 49 5.67 12.08 9.66
C GLY A 49 6.24 11.98 8.24
N LEU A 50 5.44 12.24 7.21
CA LEU A 50 5.87 12.22 5.81
C LEU A 50 6.89 13.30 5.50
N ARG A 51 6.69 14.54 5.98
CA ARG A 51 7.67 15.63 5.79
C ARG A 51 9.05 15.24 6.32
N VAL A 52 9.10 14.59 7.49
CA VAL A 52 10.34 14.11 8.09
C VAL A 52 10.96 12.97 7.30
N GLU A 53 10.18 12.02 6.78
CA GLU A 53 10.73 10.89 6.02
C GLU A 53 11.18 11.29 4.61
N VAL A 54 10.46 12.18 3.93
CA VAL A 54 10.85 12.68 2.60
C VAL A 54 12.20 13.39 2.66
N GLY A 55 12.47 14.17 3.71
CA GLY A 55 13.77 14.82 3.92
C GLY A 55 14.95 13.84 4.10
N LYS A 56 14.68 12.54 4.31
CA LYS A 56 15.70 11.49 4.47
C LYS A 56 15.87 10.63 3.22
N LEU A 57 15.04 10.82 2.19
CA LEU A 57 15.08 10.01 0.98
C LEU A 57 16.19 10.48 0.03
N THR A 58 16.97 9.53 -0.46
CA THR A 58 17.86 9.73 -1.62
C THR A 58 17.24 9.05 -2.83
N SER A 59 17.63 9.45 -4.04
CA SER A 59 17.10 8.84 -5.27
C SER A 59 17.31 7.33 -5.31
N ALA A 60 18.47 6.84 -4.88
CA ALA A 60 18.73 5.40 -4.74
C ALA A 60 17.83 4.75 -3.67
N GLY A 61 17.61 5.44 -2.56
CA GLY A 61 16.73 4.98 -1.48
C GLY A 61 15.26 4.86 -1.91
N VAL A 62 14.78 5.72 -2.81
CA VAL A 62 13.41 5.64 -3.33
C VAL A 62 13.19 4.31 -4.06
N THR A 63 14.08 3.92 -4.97
CA THR A 63 13.95 2.67 -5.73
C THR A 63 14.01 1.44 -4.82
N THR A 64 14.96 1.41 -3.87
CA THR A 64 15.08 0.30 -2.91
C THR A 64 13.82 0.15 -2.06
N GLU A 65 13.29 1.26 -1.55
CA GLU A 65 12.07 1.23 -0.75
C GLU A 65 10.84 0.87 -1.59
N LEU A 66 10.73 1.33 -2.83
CA LEU A 66 9.64 0.93 -3.73
C LEU A 66 9.59 -0.59 -3.92
N VAL A 67 10.74 -1.24 -4.12
CA VAL A 67 10.80 -2.71 -4.21
C VAL A 67 10.33 -3.37 -2.92
N ARG A 68 10.83 -2.91 -1.77
CA ARG A 68 10.45 -3.46 -0.45
C ARG A 68 8.94 -3.30 -0.19
N CYS A 69 8.41 -2.10 -0.43
CA CYS A 69 7.02 -1.77 -0.19
C CYS A 69 6.09 -2.49 -1.18
N GLY A 70 6.48 -2.58 -2.46
CA GLY A 70 5.79 -3.35 -3.48
C GLY A 70 5.74 -4.84 -3.17
N GLY A 71 6.80 -5.41 -2.59
CA GLY A 71 6.79 -6.80 -2.11
C GLY A 71 5.76 -7.06 -1.02
N ALA A 72 5.63 -6.14 -0.06
CA ALA A 72 4.62 -6.24 0.99
C ALA A 72 3.18 -6.17 0.43
N LEU A 73 2.93 -5.25 -0.51
CA LEU A 73 1.62 -5.14 -1.18
C LEU A 73 1.32 -6.37 -2.04
N THR A 74 2.31 -6.90 -2.75
CA THR A 74 2.17 -8.12 -3.56
C THR A 74 1.82 -9.32 -2.70
N SER A 75 2.51 -9.49 -1.57
CA SER A 75 2.22 -10.56 -0.61
C SER A 75 0.78 -10.45 -0.08
N LYS A 76 0.35 -9.25 0.32
CA LYS A 76 -1.01 -9.04 0.82
C LYS A 76 -2.07 -9.23 -0.27
N GLY A 77 -1.80 -8.81 -1.51
CA GLY A 77 -2.68 -9.05 -2.65
C GLY A 77 -2.88 -10.54 -2.94
N LYS A 78 -1.81 -11.34 -2.88
CA LYS A 78 -1.91 -12.82 -3.04
C LYS A 78 -2.78 -13.46 -1.95
N GLU A 79 -2.63 -13.00 -0.71
CA GLU A 79 -3.44 -13.46 0.42
C GLU A 79 -4.92 -13.12 0.22
N LEU A 80 -5.24 -11.86 -0.13
CA LEU A 80 -6.61 -11.43 -0.39
C LEU A 80 -7.25 -12.20 -1.56
N GLN A 81 -6.49 -12.47 -2.62
CA GLN A 81 -6.99 -13.30 -3.73
C GLN A 81 -7.26 -14.75 -3.30
N ALA A 82 -6.42 -15.32 -2.44
CA ALA A 82 -6.63 -16.67 -1.92
C ALA A 82 -7.91 -16.74 -1.07
N ILE A 83 -8.14 -15.73 -0.22
CA ILE A 83 -9.38 -15.57 0.55
C ILE A 83 -10.58 -15.45 -0.40
N GLY A 84 -10.49 -14.60 -1.43
CA GLY A 84 -11.52 -14.44 -2.46
C GLY A 84 -11.93 -15.76 -3.11
N ARG A 85 -10.95 -16.56 -3.54
CA ARG A 85 -11.19 -17.89 -4.12
C ARG A 85 -11.83 -18.84 -3.12
N SER A 86 -11.38 -18.82 -1.86
CA SER A 86 -11.96 -19.64 -0.80
C SER A 86 -13.43 -19.29 -0.54
N MET A 87 -13.80 -18.01 -0.59
CA MET A 87 -15.18 -17.57 -0.40
C MET A 87 -16.10 -18.04 -1.54
N GLN A 88 -15.63 -18.07 -2.79
CA GLN A 88 -16.41 -18.58 -3.92
C GLN A 88 -16.74 -20.08 -3.81
N SER A 89 -15.94 -20.84 -3.05
CA SER A 89 -16.22 -22.24 -2.76
C SER A 89 -17.18 -22.46 -1.59
N MET A 90 -17.64 -21.39 -0.91
CA MET A 90 -18.59 -21.49 0.18
C MET A 90 -20.01 -21.80 -0.36
N PRO A 91 -20.74 -22.78 0.22
CA PRO A 91 -22.04 -23.22 -0.27
C PRO A 91 -23.08 -22.09 -0.38
N ASP A 92 -23.07 -21.17 0.59
CA ASP A 92 -24.05 -20.08 0.71
C ASP A 92 -23.88 -18.96 -0.33
N LEU A 93 -22.77 -18.97 -1.07
CA LEU A 93 -22.46 -17.99 -2.11
C LEU A 93 -22.58 -18.57 -3.53
N LYS A 94 -22.98 -19.83 -3.67
CA LYS A 94 -23.25 -20.43 -4.98
C LYS A 94 -24.56 -19.81 -5.51
N PRO A 95 -24.57 -19.15 -6.68
CA PRO A 95 -25.80 -18.65 -7.25
C PRO A 95 -26.75 -19.84 -7.48
N ASP A 96 -28.02 -19.69 -7.12
CA ASP A 96 -29.06 -20.64 -7.50
C ASP A 96 -29.09 -20.70 -9.04
N THR A 97 -28.57 -21.79 -9.60
CA THR A 97 -28.64 -22.10 -11.04
C THR A 97 -29.98 -22.67 -11.40
#